data_AF-A0A2D9C6D2-F1
#
_entry.id   AF-A0A2D9C6D2-F1
#
_cell.length_a   1.000
_cell.length_b   1.000
_cell.length_c   1.000
_cell.angle_alpha   90.00
_cell.angle_beta   90.00
_cell.angle_gamma   90.00
#
_symmetry.space_group_name_H-M   'P 1'
#
loop_
_entity.id
_entity.type
_entity.pdbx_description
1 polymer ?
#
loop_
_entity_poly.entity_id
_entity_poly.type
_entity_poly.pdbx_seq_one_letter_code
_entity_poly.pdbx_strand_id
1 'polypeptide(L)'
;NPESSPTFGCPGSRTSCGSQAPIHNYMDYSDDICMNQFTPEQSNRMRCSLLSYRPDLFEIAGPSGCSDADLVEPFGQLDFFDVSAFLTAFNNGDSSADFDGNGSFDFFDISLFLGTYNVGCP
;
A
#
# COMPACT_ATOMS: atom_id res chain seq x y z
N ASN A 1 18.24 -17.09 -9.83
CA ASN A 1 19.62 -16.56 -9.81
C ASN A 1 20.24 -16.89 -8.46
N PRO A 2 20.89 -18.06 -8.35
CA PRO A 2 21.62 -18.42 -7.13
C PRO A 2 22.88 -17.57 -6.97
N GLU A 3 23.16 -17.14 -5.74
CA GLU A 3 24.36 -16.38 -5.37
C GLU A 3 25.09 -17.01 -4.19
N SER A 4 26.42 -17.13 -4.27
CA SER A 4 27.25 -17.67 -3.19
C SER A 4 27.83 -16.60 -2.26
N SER A 5 27.97 -15.37 -2.74
CA SER A 5 28.49 -14.23 -1.96
C SER A 5 27.97 -12.90 -2.53
N PRO A 6 27.92 -11.84 -1.70
CA PRO A 6 27.53 -10.51 -2.17
C PRO A 6 28.49 -9.98 -3.24
N THR A 7 27.95 -9.17 -4.15
CA THR A 7 28.74 -8.32 -5.04
C THR A 7 29.06 -7.02 -4.31
N PHE A 8 30.26 -6.47 -4.51
CA PHE A 8 30.61 -5.12 -4.08
C PHE A 8 31.15 -4.33 -5.27
N GLY A 9 30.97 -3.00 -5.27
CA GLY A 9 31.37 -2.15 -6.39
C GLY A 9 30.44 -2.27 -7.60
N CYS A 10 30.93 -1.87 -8.78
CA CYS A 10 30.20 -1.99 -10.05
C CYS A 10 30.94 -2.82 -11.12
N PRO A 11 31.11 -4.13 -10.92
CA PRO A 11 31.72 -4.97 -11.95
C PRO A 11 30.81 -5.02 -13.18
N GLY A 12 31.35 -4.79 -14.38
CA GLY A 12 30.56 -4.82 -15.62
C GLY A 12 29.93 -6.19 -15.92
N SER A 13 30.48 -7.27 -15.38
CA SER A 13 29.86 -8.60 -15.35
C SER A 13 30.48 -9.46 -14.23
N ARG A 14 29.66 -10.27 -13.56
CA ARG A 14 30.07 -11.24 -12.53
C ARG A 14 29.22 -12.50 -12.69
N THR A 15 29.84 -13.66 -12.54
CA THR A 15 29.16 -14.96 -12.54
C THR A 15 29.30 -15.60 -11.18
N SER A 16 28.24 -16.22 -10.69
CA SER A 16 28.18 -16.89 -9.39
C SER A 16 27.21 -18.06 -9.49
N CYS A 17 27.58 -19.18 -8.86
CA CYS A 17 26.81 -20.43 -8.91
C CYS A 17 26.42 -20.90 -10.33
N GLY A 18 27.26 -20.62 -11.34
CA GLY A 18 27.01 -20.99 -12.74
C GLY A 18 26.04 -20.08 -13.51
N SER A 19 25.61 -18.96 -12.93
CA SER A 19 24.72 -17.97 -13.55
C SER A 19 25.24 -16.54 -13.40
N GLN A 20 24.72 -15.61 -14.21
CA GLN A 20 25.04 -14.19 -14.04
C GLN A 20 24.59 -13.71 -12.66
N ALA A 21 25.46 -12.97 -11.98
CA ALA A 21 25.16 -12.40 -10.69
C ALA A 21 24.18 -11.23 -10.79
N PRO A 22 23.26 -11.07 -9.82
CA PRO A 22 22.21 -10.08 -9.83
C PRO A 22 22.74 -8.71 -9.40
N ILE A 23 23.82 -8.23 -10.03
CA ILE A 23 24.52 -6.98 -9.65
C ILE A 23 23.61 -5.74 -9.70
N HIS A 24 22.54 -5.81 -10.49
CA HIS A 24 21.55 -4.74 -10.65
C HIS A 24 20.38 -4.85 -9.67
N ASN A 25 20.33 -5.92 -8.88
CA ASN A 25 19.25 -6.13 -7.93
C ASN A 25 19.49 -5.31 -6.67
N TYR A 26 18.45 -4.63 -6.20
CA TYR A 26 18.52 -3.84 -4.96
C TYR A 26 18.79 -4.68 -3.70
N MET A 27 18.65 -6.01 -3.76
CA MET A 27 18.95 -6.90 -2.63
C MET A 27 20.38 -7.46 -2.65
N ASP A 28 21.24 -7.02 -3.58
CA ASP A 28 22.70 -7.28 -3.56
C ASP A 28 23.42 -6.11 -2.85
N TYR A 29 24.75 -6.14 -2.76
CA TYR A 29 25.59 -5.11 -2.10
C TYR A 29 26.48 -4.33 -3.08
N SER A 30 26.16 -4.38 -4.38
CA SER A 30 26.81 -3.56 -5.41
C SER A 30 26.68 -2.06 -5.10
N ASP A 31 27.42 -1.22 -5.80
CA ASP A 31 27.21 0.23 -5.69
C ASP A 31 25.87 0.65 -6.31
N ASP A 32 25.25 1.70 -5.77
CA ASP A 32 23.95 2.23 -6.23
C ASP A 32 23.91 2.51 -7.74
N ILE A 33 25.04 2.93 -8.33
CA ILE A 33 25.14 3.19 -9.78
C ILE A 33 24.82 1.95 -10.64
N CYS A 34 24.93 0.74 -10.07
CA CYS A 34 24.58 -0.50 -10.74
C CYS A 34 23.17 -0.96 -10.36
N MET A 35 22.65 -0.60 -9.19
CA MET A 35 21.35 -1.12 -8.71
C MET A 35 20.19 -0.39 -9.39
N ASN A 36 19.28 -1.14 -10.02
CA ASN A 36 18.15 -0.53 -10.74
C ASN A 36 16.85 -1.37 -10.76
N GLN A 37 16.82 -2.58 -10.19
CA GLN A 37 15.66 -3.45 -10.31
C GLN A 37 15.38 -4.35 -9.10
N PHE A 38 14.10 -4.70 -8.93
CA PHE A 38 13.65 -5.87 -8.17
C PHE A 38 13.26 -6.99 -9.14
N THR A 39 13.27 -8.24 -8.66
CA THR A 39 12.65 -9.33 -9.41
C THR A 39 11.13 -9.31 -9.25
N PRO A 40 10.36 -9.88 -10.20
CA PRO A 40 8.91 -10.00 -10.06
C PRO A 40 8.48 -10.66 -8.74
N GLU A 41 9.18 -11.71 -8.32
CA GLU A 41 8.88 -12.44 -7.10
C GLU A 41 9.25 -11.65 -5.83
N GLN A 42 10.29 -10.81 -5.88
CA GLN A 42 10.58 -9.88 -4.78
C GLN A 42 9.44 -8.87 -4.63
N SER A 43 8.92 -8.32 -5.73
CA SER A 43 7.75 -7.42 -5.69
C SER A 43 6.50 -8.12 -5.16
N ASN A 44 6.26 -9.37 -5.56
CA ASN A 44 5.15 -10.15 -5.03
C ASN A 44 5.30 -10.39 -3.52
N ARG A 45 6.51 -10.69 -3.03
CA ARG A 45 6.79 -10.81 -1.59
C ARG A 45 6.58 -9.51 -0.84
N MET A 46 6.95 -8.37 -1.42
CA MET A 46 6.69 -7.05 -0.82
C MET A 46 5.17 -6.81 -0.68
N ARG A 47 4.39 -7.05 -1.73
CA ARG A 47 2.92 -6.94 -1.69
C ARG A 47 2.30 -7.86 -0.65
N CYS A 48 2.69 -9.14 -0.62
CA CYS A 48 2.17 -10.08 0.38
C CYS A 48 2.54 -9.66 1.82
N SER A 49 3.71 -9.05 2.02
CA SER A 49 4.13 -8.55 3.33
C SER A 49 3.29 -7.37 3.77
N LEU A 50 2.97 -6.44 2.86
CA LEU A 50 2.03 -5.35 3.13
C LEU A 50 0.65 -5.90 3.50
N LEU A 51 0.09 -6.76 2.65
CA LEU A 51 -1.23 -7.39 2.88
C LEU A 51 -1.32 -8.14 4.21
N SER A 52 -0.24 -8.81 4.64
CA SER A 52 -0.27 -9.68 5.82
C SER A 52 0.06 -8.95 7.12
N TYR A 53 0.93 -7.93 7.07
CA TYR A 53 1.52 -7.34 8.28
C TYR A 53 1.35 -5.83 8.38
N ARG A 54 0.98 -5.14 7.30
CA ARG A 54 0.76 -3.69 7.28
C ARG A 54 -0.41 -3.33 6.36
N PRO A 55 -1.62 -3.90 6.60
CA PRO A 55 -2.78 -3.65 5.76
C PRO A 55 -3.13 -2.16 5.68
N ASP A 56 -2.84 -1.39 6.73
CA ASP A 56 -3.19 0.04 6.82
C ASP A 56 -2.20 0.96 6.09
N LEU A 57 -1.08 0.44 5.54
CA LEU A 57 -0.11 1.27 4.80
C LEU A 57 -0.49 1.52 3.34
N PHE A 58 -1.51 0.86 2.83
CA PHE A 58 -1.94 1.00 1.45
C PHE A 58 -3.43 0.73 1.35
N GLU A 59 -4.12 1.57 0.59
CA GLU A 59 -5.46 1.26 0.15
C GLU A 59 -5.35 0.51 -1.18
N ILE A 60 -5.92 -0.70 -1.27
CA ILE A 60 -6.23 -1.24 -2.60
C ILE A 60 -7.37 -0.37 -3.08
N ALA A 61 -7.05 0.65 -3.90
CA ALA A 61 -8.05 1.47 -4.56
C ALA A 61 -9.07 0.51 -5.20
N GLY A 62 -10.23 0.37 -4.55
CA GLY A 62 -11.39 -0.28 -5.11
C GLY A 62 -11.90 0.56 -6.29
N PRO A 63 -13.10 0.29 -6.80
CA PRO A 63 -13.80 1.34 -7.55
C PRO A 63 -13.84 2.55 -6.62
N SER A 64 -13.07 3.59 -6.94
CA SER A 64 -13.08 4.81 -6.14
C SER A 64 -14.50 5.30 -6.13
N GLY A 65 -15.15 5.27 -4.98
CA GLY A 65 -16.39 5.97 -4.76
C GLY A 65 -16.26 7.43 -5.17
N CYS A 66 -17.37 8.15 -5.20
CA CYS A 66 -17.35 9.55 -5.61
C CYS A 66 -16.51 10.45 -4.67
N SER A 67 -16.25 9.97 -3.44
CA SER A 67 -15.41 10.60 -2.42
C SER A 67 -15.00 9.56 -1.38
N ASP A 68 -14.12 9.92 -0.44
CA ASP A 68 -13.70 9.05 0.67
C ASP A 68 -14.88 8.67 1.60
N ALA A 69 -16.00 9.39 1.54
CA ALA A 69 -17.22 9.05 2.28
C ALA A 69 -18.08 7.96 1.62
N ASP A 70 -17.78 7.56 0.38
CA ASP A 70 -18.52 6.54 -0.38
C ASP A 70 -17.84 5.18 -0.16
N LEU A 71 -18.22 4.56 0.95
CA LEU A 71 -17.52 3.42 1.55
C LEU A 71 -18.09 2.07 1.11
N VAL A 72 -19.32 2.06 0.57
CA VAL A 72 -20.03 0.82 0.24
C VAL A 72 -20.84 0.96 -1.03
N GLU A 73 -21.10 -0.16 -1.70
CA GLU A 73 -21.99 -0.16 -2.87
C GLU A 73 -23.40 0.36 -2.51
N PRO A 74 -24.02 1.19 -3.36
CA PRO A 74 -23.60 1.52 -4.72
C PRO A 74 -22.60 2.69 -4.82
N PHE A 75 -21.37 2.40 -5.29
CA PHE A 75 -20.35 3.43 -5.53
C PHE A 75 -20.82 4.46 -6.56
N GLY A 76 -20.48 5.73 -6.30
CA GLY A 76 -20.92 6.90 -7.06
C GLY A 76 -22.10 7.65 -6.40
N GLN A 77 -22.57 7.22 -5.24
CA GLN A 77 -23.67 7.83 -4.50
C GLN A 77 -23.33 7.85 -3.01
N LEU A 78 -23.69 8.94 -2.32
CA LEU A 78 -23.63 9.00 -0.87
C LEU A 78 -25.03 8.82 -0.29
N ASP A 79 -25.22 7.77 0.49
CA ASP A 79 -26.51 7.45 1.11
C ASP A 79 -26.37 6.99 2.57
N PHE A 80 -27.43 6.39 3.12
CA PHE A 80 -27.45 5.94 4.51
C PHE A 80 -26.53 4.73 4.75
N PHE A 81 -26.28 3.91 3.73
CA PHE A 81 -25.43 2.73 3.84
C PHE A 81 -23.97 3.14 4.09
N ASP A 82 -23.50 4.24 3.49
CA ASP A 82 -22.17 4.81 3.76
C ASP A 82 -22.00 5.26 5.22
N VAL A 83 -23.01 5.95 5.76
CA VAL A 83 -23.02 6.36 7.16
C VAL A 83 -23.00 5.13 8.07
N SER A 84 -23.78 4.10 7.74
CA SER A 84 -23.80 2.85 8.51
C SER A 84 -22.47 2.09 8.43
N ALA A 85 -21.80 2.13 7.28
CA ALA A 85 -20.49 1.53 7.06
C ALA A 85 -19.43 2.27 7.88
N PHE A 86 -19.39 3.60 7.82
CA PHE A 86 -18.51 4.43 8.63
C PHE A 86 -18.68 4.15 10.12
N LEU A 87 -19.91 4.17 10.64
CA LEU A 87 -20.16 3.91 12.06
C LEU A 87 -19.73 2.48 12.47
N THR A 88 -19.88 1.51 11.58
CA THR A 88 -19.42 0.14 11.84
C THR A 88 -17.89 0.08 11.89
N ALA A 89 -17.22 0.69 10.91
CA ALA A 89 -15.76 0.78 10.85
C ALA A 89 -15.18 1.51 12.07
N PHE A 90 -15.75 2.65 12.44
CA PHE A 90 -15.33 3.47 13.58
C PHE A 90 -15.44 2.69 14.91
N ASN A 91 -16.53 1.97 15.13
CA ASN A 91 -16.70 1.13 16.33
C ASN A 91 -15.75 -0.08 16.37
N ASN A 92 -15.32 -0.56 15.20
CA ASN A 92 -14.39 -1.68 15.09
C ASN A 92 -12.92 -1.24 15.10
N GLY A 93 -12.63 0.07 15.05
CA GLY A 93 -11.28 0.60 14.87
C GLY A 93 -10.66 0.17 13.54
N ASP A 94 -11.48 0.10 12.49
CA ASP A 94 -11.06 -0.23 11.13
C ASP A 94 -10.50 1.04 10.47
N SER A 95 -9.33 0.93 9.82
CA SER A 95 -8.64 2.05 9.17
C SER A 95 -9.49 2.80 8.14
N SER A 96 -10.55 2.19 7.59
CA SER A 96 -11.52 2.87 6.72
C SER A 96 -12.30 4.00 7.41
N ALA A 97 -12.28 4.06 8.74
CA ALA A 97 -12.85 5.17 9.52
C ALA A 97 -11.80 6.18 10.03
N ASP A 98 -10.51 6.00 9.73
CA ASP A 98 -9.44 6.96 10.03
C ASP A 98 -9.29 7.93 8.84
N PHE A 99 -10.08 8.99 8.86
CA PHE A 99 -10.22 9.89 7.71
C PHE A 99 -9.08 10.90 7.60
N ASP A 100 -8.36 11.16 8.69
CA ASP A 100 -7.18 12.04 8.67
C ASP A 100 -5.85 11.26 8.62
N GLY A 101 -5.90 9.93 8.70
CA GLY A 101 -4.77 9.00 8.55
C GLY A 101 -3.80 9.03 9.72
N ASN A 102 -4.25 9.47 10.91
CA ASN A 102 -3.39 9.66 12.07
C ASN A 102 -3.25 8.41 12.96
N GLY A 103 -4.01 7.35 12.67
CA GLY A 103 -4.03 6.07 13.40
C GLY A 103 -4.87 6.07 14.69
N SER A 104 -5.63 7.14 14.96
CA SER A 104 -6.54 7.27 16.10
C SER A 104 -7.95 7.50 15.58
N PHE A 105 -8.93 6.76 16.13
CA PHE A 105 -10.34 6.90 15.77
C PHE A 105 -11.03 7.84 16.76
N ASP A 106 -11.20 9.10 16.39
CA ASP A 106 -11.72 10.13 17.28
C ASP A 106 -12.70 11.11 16.62
N PHE A 107 -12.94 12.24 17.28
CA PHE A 107 -13.89 13.25 16.82
C PHE A 107 -13.47 13.88 15.48
N PHE A 108 -12.18 13.96 15.19
CA PHE A 108 -11.68 14.57 13.96
C PHE A 108 -12.07 13.73 12.73
N ASP A 109 -12.03 12.40 12.83
CA ASP A 109 -12.51 11.51 11.77
C ASP A 109 -13.99 11.70 11.47
N ILE A 110 -14.81 11.75 12.53
CA ILE A 110 -16.25 11.98 12.40
C ILE A 110 -16.51 13.33 11.74
N SER A 111 -15.76 14.37 12.14
CA SER A 111 -15.92 15.70 11.57
C SER A 111 -15.52 15.76 10.09
N LEU A 112 -14.49 15.00 9.71
CA LEU A 112 -13.99 14.94 8.35
C LEU A 112 -14.94 14.12 7.45
N PHE A 113 -15.42 12.97 7.92
CA PHE A 113 -16.46 12.18 7.27
C PHE A 113 -17.73 13.00 7.03
N LEU A 114 -18.24 13.71 8.05
CA LEU A 114 -19.43 14.56 7.88
C LEU A 114 -19.14 15.73 6.93
N GLY A 115 -17.92 16.25 6.92
CA GLY A 115 -17.48 17.27 5.98
C GLY A 115 -17.55 16.79 4.53
N THR A 116 -16.94 15.64 4.24
CA THR A 116 -16.94 15.03 2.89
C THR A 116 -18.33 14.56 2.48
N TYR A 117 -19.09 13.94 3.39
CA TYR A 117 -20.46 13.50 3.13
C TYR A 117 -21.40 14.65 2.73
N ASN A 118 -21.30 15.80 3.43
CA ASN A 118 -22.12 16.97 3.13
C ASN A 118 -21.73 17.71 1.85
N VAL A 119 -20.50 17.52 1.35
CA VAL A 119 -20.09 18.04 0.04
C VAL A 119 -20.81 17.28 -1.09
N GLY A 120 -21.14 16.01 -0.88
CA GLY A 120 -21.79 15.18 -1.89
C GLY A 120 -20.81 14.63 -2.93
N CYS A 121 -21.33 13.83 -3.86
CA CYS A 121 -20.59 13.38 -5.03
C CYS A 121 -20.49 14.49 -6.11
N PRO A 122 -19.34 14.66 -6.80
CA PRO A 122 -19.21 15.56 -7.95
C PRO A 122 -20.02 15.12 -9.19
#